data_AF-A0AA88Y309-F1
#
_entry.id   AF-A0AA88Y309-F1
#
_cell.length_a   1.000
_cell.length_b   1.000
_cell.length_c   1.000
_cell.angle_alpha   90.00
_cell.angle_beta   90.00
_cell.angle_gamma   90.00
#
_symmetry.space_group_name_H-M   'P 1'
#
loop_
_entity.id
_entity.type
_entity.pdbx_description
1 polymer ?
#
loop_
_entity_poly.entity_id
_entity_poly.type
_entity_poly.pdbx_seq_one_letter_code
_entity_poly.pdbx_strand_id
1 'polypeptide(L)'
;MYNLTHLLLGGNKLKDSLMSRLGNRTLESQVDYNTLTLSDNGIRSLPSGIFSNLHKLTVLHLNNNSLTDLAFLAGSLDRMIYLDISFNQLSDINDKAKHALDAIGHVIVNLQGNPLKCTCGQLATLNWFVRINVSFKGLPSLTCQSQNGSTVGLLTLLHEMQQVEIECWSIVIMISCIMTFLVLCFVLTIIALMYYKRWQIMYMYYSGKKHINPYGYEQLDQTYDAYLSYSDYCKDQS
;
A
#
# COMPACT_ATOMS: atom_id res chain seq x y z
N MET A 1 -49.00 8.28 23.35
CA MET A 1 -48.50 6.89 23.30
C MET A 1 -48.33 6.47 21.85
N TYR A 2 -47.16 6.74 21.24
CA TYR A 2 -46.79 6.13 19.96
C TYR A 2 -45.31 5.78 20.05
N ASN A 3 -45.04 4.51 20.32
CA ASN A 3 -43.72 3.96 20.59
C ASN A 3 -43.18 3.39 19.29
N LEU A 4 -42.34 4.14 18.56
CA LEU A 4 -41.74 3.67 17.33
C LEU A 4 -40.37 3.04 17.65
N THR A 5 -40.36 1.73 17.86
CA THR A 5 -39.14 0.95 18.18
C THR A 5 -38.34 0.56 16.94
N HIS A 6 -39.00 0.52 15.78
CA HIS A 6 -38.41 0.22 14.49
C HIS A 6 -38.89 1.23 13.46
N LEU A 7 -37.97 1.93 12.81
CA LEU A 7 -38.27 2.76 11.64
C LEU A 7 -37.94 1.96 10.39
N LEU A 8 -38.97 1.33 9.81
CA LEU A 8 -38.87 0.58 8.56
C LEU A 8 -39.25 1.49 7.41
N LEU A 9 -38.24 1.96 6.68
CA LEU A 9 -38.39 2.81 5.51
C LEU A 9 -38.01 2.08 4.22
N GLY A 10 -37.78 0.76 4.27
CA GLY A 10 -37.32 0.01 3.11
C GLY A 10 -38.36 -0.14 1.99
N GLY A 11 -37.90 -0.26 0.74
CA GLY A 11 -38.75 -0.40 -0.45
C GLY A 11 -39.49 0.88 -0.87
N ASN A 12 -39.19 2.01 -0.25
CA ASN A 12 -39.73 3.31 -0.62
C ASN A 12 -38.66 4.00 -1.47
N LYS A 13 -38.97 4.45 -2.68
CA LYS A 13 -37.99 5.11 -3.59
C LYS A 13 -37.47 6.46 -3.01
N LEU A 14 -36.75 6.43 -1.90
CA LEU A 14 -36.41 7.53 -1.00
C LEU A 14 -35.15 8.30 -1.44
N LYS A 15 -34.70 8.07 -2.68
CA LYS A 15 -33.47 8.61 -3.27
C LYS A 15 -33.21 10.08 -2.91
N ASP A 16 -34.25 10.92 -2.91
CA ASP A 16 -34.13 12.37 -2.70
C ASP A 16 -34.91 12.91 -1.47
N SER A 17 -35.82 12.14 -0.88
CA SER A 17 -36.72 12.61 0.21
C SER A 17 -36.27 12.28 1.63
N LEU A 18 -35.22 11.46 1.77
CA LEU A 18 -34.65 11.09 3.06
C LEU A 18 -33.93 12.27 3.73
N MET A 19 -33.25 13.11 2.93
CA MET A 19 -32.44 14.26 3.37
C MET A 19 -33.28 15.30 4.13
N SER A 20 -34.50 15.57 3.67
CA SER A 20 -35.38 16.57 4.30
C SER A 20 -36.10 16.05 5.54
N ARG A 21 -36.20 14.72 5.73
CA ARG A 21 -36.94 14.11 6.85
C ARG A 21 -36.04 13.67 8.01
N LEU A 22 -34.83 13.16 7.73
CA LEU A 22 -33.84 12.84 8.77
C LEU A 22 -33.09 14.09 9.25
N GLY A 23 -32.81 15.05 8.37
CA GLY A 23 -32.13 16.30 8.73
C GLY A 23 -32.95 17.24 9.63
N ASN A 24 -34.29 17.11 9.63
CA ASN A 24 -35.22 18.01 10.35
C ASN A 24 -35.94 17.38 11.54
N ARG A 25 -35.79 16.07 11.82
CA ARG A 25 -36.39 15.46 13.00
C ARG A 25 -35.30 14.89 13.90
N THR A 26 -35.10 15.58 15.01
CA THR A 26 -34.52 15.07 16.24
C THR A 26 -35.25 13.78 16.63
N LEU A 27 -34.73 12.63 16.20
CA LEU A 27 -35.14 11.31 16.64
C LEU A 27 -34.58 11.07 18.05
N GLU A 28 -34.96 11.94 18.98
CA GLU A 28 -34.84 11.68 20.40
C GLU A 28 -35.91 10.65 20.78
N SER A 29 -35.52 9.38 20.85
CA SER A 29 -36.39 8.35 21.43
C SER A 29 -35.56 7.39 22.26
N GLN A 30 -36.06 7.17 23.48
CA GLN A 30 -35.35 6.62 24.61
C GLN A 30 -35.49 5.09 24.72
N VAL A 31 -34.32 4.41 24.79
CA VAL A 31 -34.02 3.11 25.44
C VAL A 31 -34.70 1.86 24.86
N ASP A 32 -33.99 1.19 23.95
CA ASP A 32 -33.49 -0.21 23.99
C ASP A 32 -33.49 -0.78 22.55
N TYR A 33 -32.30 -0.84 21.94
CA TYR A 33 -32.03 -1.24 20.55
C TYR A 33 -32.84 -0.50 19.46
N ASN A 34 -32.34 0.66 19.03
CA ASN A 34 -32.93 1.33 17.87
C ASN A 34 -32.40 0.69 16.58
N THR A 35 -33.25 -0.11 15.94
CA THR A 35 -33.02 -0.63 14.58
C THR A 35 -33.57 0.36 13.56
N LEU A 36 -32.73 0.77 12.60
CA LEU A 36 -33.13 1.57 11.44
C LEU A 36 -32.98 0.74 10.16
N THR A 37 -34.05 0.64 9.37
CA THR A 37 -34.02 -0.07 8.09
C THR A 37 -34.30 0.88 6.94
N LEU A 38 -33.30 1.01 6.06
CA LEU A 38 -33.30 1.82 4.84
C LEU A 38 -33.01 0.96 3.60
N SER A 39 -33.22 -0.34 3.68
CA SER A 39 -32.97 -1.31 2.61
C SER A 39 -33.84 -1.06 1.36
N ASP A 40 -33.38 -1.48 0.18
CA ASP A 40 -34.22 -1.47 -1.05
C ASP A 40 -34.74 -0.06 -1.46
N ASN A 41 -33.97 0.99 -1.19
CA ASN A 41 -34.38 2.38 -1.42
C ASN A 41 -33.62 3.06 -2.58
N GLY A 42 -32.69 2.37 -3.23
CA GLY A 42 -31.88 2.91 -4.32
C GLY A 42 -30.96 4.07 -3.89
N ILE A 43 -30.59 4.12 -2.61
CA ILE A 43 -29.75 5.16 -2.03
C ILE A 43 -28.34 5.04 -2.62
N ARG A 44 -27.80 6.12 -3.18
CA ARG A 44 -26.46 6.14 -3.79
C ARG A 44 -25.36 6.65 -2.86
N SER A 45 -25.71 7.60 -2.01
CA SER A 45 -24.81 8.16 -1.02
C SER A 45 -25.62 8.65 0.17
N LEU A 46 -24.96 8.74 1.31
CA LEU A 46 -25.50 9.31 2.53
C LEU A 46 -24.48 10.32 3.05
N PRO A 47 -24.90 11.53 3.45
CA PRO A 47 -23.96 12.54 3.90
C PRO A 47 -23.34 12.11 5.24
N SER A 48 -22.13 12.61 5.48
CA SER A 48 -21.45 12.44 6.76
C SER A 48 -22.31 12.96 7.91
N GLY A 49 -22.34 12.23 9.02
CA GLY A 49 -23.06 12.63 10.22
C GLY A 49 -24.59 12.59 10.12
N ILE A 50 -25.18 12.02 9.07
CA ILE A 50 -26.66 11.90 8.95
C ILE A 50 -27.31 11.16 10.12
N PHE A 51 -26.55 10.28 10.79
CA PHE A 51 -26.98 9.52 11.95
C PHE A 51 -26.40 10.04 13.27
N SER A 52 -25.74 11.21 13.27
CA SER A 52 -25.07 11.78 14.45
C SER A 52 -26.01 11.98 15.65
N ASN A 53 -27.27 12.34 15.40
CA ASN A 53 -28.29 12.52 16.44
C ASN A 53 -28.91 11.19 16.92
N LEU A 54 -28.56 10.06 16.30
CA LEU A 54 -29.08 8.74 16.65
C LEU A 54 -28.15 8.01 17.62
N HIS A 55 -27.85 8.64 18.77
CA HIS A 55 -26.89 8.11 19.76
C HIS A 55 -27.22 6.73 20.34
N LYS A 56 -28.43 6.23 20.11
CA LYS A 56 -28.91 4.90 20.56
C LYS A 56 -29.01 3.88 19.42
N LEU A 57 -28.57 4.22 18.21
CA LEU A 57 -28.64 3.33 17.05
C LEU A 57 -27.68 2.14 17.25
N THR A 58 -28.24 0.93 17.26
CA THR A 58 -27.48 -0.31 17.44
C THR A 58 -27.45 -1.15 16.17
N VAL A 59 -28.49 -1.05 15.33
CA VAL A 59 -28.65 -1.88 14.13
C VAL A 59 -29.05 -0.98 12.97
N LEU A 60 -28.30 -1.06 11.87
CA LEU A 60 -28.57 -0.30 10.64
C LEU A 60 -28.61 -1.25 9.44
N HIS A 61 -29.74 -1.29 8.75
CA HIS A 61 -29.89 -2.01 7.48
C HIS A 61 -29.92 -1.02 6.31
N LEU A 62 -28.96 -1.18 5.41
CA LEU A 62 -28.78 -0.43 4.17
C LEU A 62 -28.58 -1.37 2.97
N ASN A 63 -28.92 -2.65 3.11
CA ASN A 63 -28.77 -3.64 2.06
C ASN A 63 -29.66 -3.33 0.83
N ASN A 64 -29.29 -3.88 -0.34
CA ASN A 64 -30.01 -3.67 -1.60
C ASN A 64 -30.18 -2.18 -1.97
N ASN A 65 -29.13 -1.39 -1.78
CA ASN A 65 -29.09 -0.01 -2.23
C ASN A 65 -28.06 0.13 -3.36
N SER A 66 -27.59 1.34 -3.63
CA SER A 66 -26.57 1.63 -4.64
C SER A 66 -25.42 2.43 -4.04
N LEU A 67 -25.12 2.20 -2.76
CA LEU A 67 -24.07 2.92 -2.04
C LEU A 67 -22.71 2.66 -2.68
N THR A 68 -21.99 3.74 -2.97
CA THR A 68 -20.62 3.70 -3.52
C THR A 68 -19.55 4.04 -2.49
N ASP A 69 -19.95 4.65 -1.37
CA ASP A 69 -19.08 5.01 -0.25
C ASP A 69 -19.81 4.87 1.09
N LEU A 70 -19.04 4.96 2.17
CA LEU A 70 -19.53 4.89 3.55
C LEU A 70 -19.26 6.19 4.32
N ALA A 71 -19.36 7.35 3.64
CA ALA A 71 -19.08 8.64 4.27
C ALA A 71 -19.98 8.93 5.48
N PHE A 72 -21.18 8.35 5.54
CA PHE A 72 -22.11 8.47 6.67
C PHE A 72 -21.56 7.92 7.98
N LEU A 73 -20.58 7.01 7.94
CA LEU A 73 -19.91 6.50 9.14
C LEU A 73 -19.02 7.55 9.80
N ALA A 74 -18.68 8.64 9.10
CA ALA A 74 -18.03 9.79 9.72
C ALA A 74 -19.04 10.53 10.62
N GLY A 75 -19.14 10.06 11.86
CA GLY A 75 -20.02 10.53 12.93
C GLY A 75 -20.06 9.50 14.08
N SER A 76 -20.44 9.92 15.29
CA SER A 76 -20.47 9.04 16.46
C SER A 76 -21.58 7.97 16.36
N LEU A 77 -21.19 6.75 15.97
CA LEU A 77 -22.03 5.54 15.97
C LEU A 77 -21.52 4.53 17.01
N ASP A 78 -21.13 5.06 18.17
CA ASP A 78 -20.34 4.35 19.20
C ASP A 78 -21.03 3.12 19.80
N ARG A 79 -22.35 2.98 19.59
CA ARG A 79 -23.18 1.88 20.10
C ARG A 79 -23.63 0.90 19.01
N MET A 80 -23.11 1.03 17.79
CA MET A 80 -23.50 0.17 16.68
C MET A 80 -22.95 -1.24 16.84
N ILE A 81 -23.84 -2.23 16.77
CA ILE A 81 -23.54 -3.65 16.91
C ILE A 81 -23.65 -4.34 15.56
N TYR A 82 -24.56 -3.91 14.69
CA TYR A 82 -24.78 -4.54 13.37
C TYR A 82 -24.99 -3.51 12.27
N LEU A 83 -24.24 -3.68 11.18
CA LEU A 83 -24.36 -2.89 9.96
C LEU A 83 -24.53 -3.82 8.75
N ASP A 84 -25.70 -3.76 8.11
CA ASP A 84 -25.94 -4.46 6.85
C ASP A 84 -25.79 -3.50 5.67
N ILE A 85 -24.74 -3.68 4.88
CA ILE A 85 -24.47 -2.93 3.65
C ILE A 85 -24.30 -3.89 2.46
N SER A 86 -24.85 -5.09 2.58
CA SER A 86 -24.81 -6.10 1.51
C SER A 86 -25.58 -5.66 0.26
N PHE A 87 -25.21 -6.19 -0.90
CA PHE A 87 -25.83 -5.89 -2.19
C PHE A 87 -25.90 -4.38 -2.48
N ASN A 88 -24.75 -3.71 -2.33
CA ASN A 88 -24.51 -2.33 -2.73
C ASN A 88 -23.46 -2.27 -3.85
N GLN A 89 -22.92 -1.08 -4.14
CA GLN A 89 -21.92 -0.86 -5.19
C GLN A 89 -20.56 -0.45 -4.62
N LEU A 90 -20.24 -0.94 -3.41
CA LEU A 90 -18.97 -0.64 -2.75
C LEU A 90 -17.84 -1.38 -3.46
N SER A 91 -16.88 -0.62 -3.99
CA SER A 91 -15.67 -1.17 -4.62
C SER A 91 -14.44 -1.11 -3.75
N ASP A 92 -14.47 -0.26 -2.71
CA ASP A 92 -13.42 -0.11 -1.70
C ASP A 92 -14.03 0.48 -0.42
N ILE A 93 -13.30 0.40 0.69
CA ILE A 93 -13.63 1.07 1.94
C ILE A 93 -12.63 2.21 2.12
N ASN A 94 -13.12 3.45 2.17
CA ASN A 94 -12.25 4.61 2.33
C ASN A 94 -11.70 4.72 3.75
N ASP A 95 -10.61 5.48 3.92
CA ASP A 95 -9.91 5.55 5.21
C ASP A 95 -10.74 6.18 6.33
N LYS A 96 -11.64 7.12 5.98
CA LYS A 96 -12.58 7.71 6.96
C LYS A 96 -13.52 6.65 7.55
N ALA A 97 -14.04 5.77 6.71
CA ALA A 97 -14.89 4.67 7.14
C ALA A 97 -14.10 3.63 7.95
N LYS A 98 -12.86 3.32 7.54
CA LYS A 98 -11.97 2.44 8.32
C LYS A 98 -11.76 2.98 9.73
N HIS A 99 -11.38 4.24 9.87
CA HIS A 99 -11.19 4.88 11.17
C HIS A 99 -12.45 4.87 12.03
N ALA A 100 -13.62 5.10 11.44
CA ALA A 100 -14.89 5.04 12.17
C ALA A 100 -15.20 3.61 12.66
N LEU A 101 -14.98 2.59 11.82
CA LEU A 101 -15.18 1.19 12.20
C LEU A 101 -14.15 0.72 13.24
N ASP A 102 -12.89 1.16 13.13
CA ASP A 102 -11.83 0.92 14.10
C ASP A 102 -12.21 1.48 15.49
N ALA A 103 -12.79 2.68 15.52
CA ALA A 103 -13.21 3.34 16.75
C ALA A 103 -14.36 2.58 17.45
N ILE A 104 -15.26 1.94 16.69
CA ILE A 104 -16.34 1.13 17.26
C ILE A 104 -15.79 -0.21 17.78
N GLY A 105 -15.00 -0.92 16.98
CA GLY A 105 -14.23 -2.10 17.40
C GLY A 105 -15.02 -3.37 17.81
N HIS A 106 -16.36 -3.35 17.82
CA HIS A 106 -17.21 -4.50 18.19
C HIS A 106 -18.41 -4.71 17.23
N VAL A 107 -18.40 -4.03 16.09
CA VAL A 107 -19.49 -4.09 15.12
C VAL A 107 -19.39 -5.33 14.22
N ILE A 108 -20.54 -5.92 13.91
CA ILE A 108 -20.68 -6.96 12.88
C ILE A 108 -21.11 -6.29 11.58
N VAL A 109 -20.31 -6.45 10.52
CA VAL A 109 -20.56 -5.81 9.22
C VAL A 109 -20.84 -6.86 8.16
N ASN A 110 -21.93 -6.70 7.40
CA ASN A 110 -22.24 -7.53 6.24
C ASN A 110 -21.94 -6.78 4.94
N LEU A 111 -20.97 -7.26 4.17
CA LEU A 111 -20.50 -6.67 2.90
C LEU A 111 -20.82 -7.53 1.66
N GLN A 112 -21.52 -8.65 1.83
CA GLN A 112 -21.79 -9.60 0.74
C GLN A 112 -22.43 -8.93 -0.47
N GLY A 113 -22.14 -9.40 -1.68
CA GLY A 113 -22.76 -8.88 -2.91
C GLY A 113 -22.31 -7.48 -3.32
N ASN A 114 -21.22 -6.94 -2.74
CA ASN A 114 -20.58 -5.72 -3.20
C ASN A 114 -19.43 -6.03 -4.19
N PRO A 115 -19.21 -5.20 -5.21
CA PRO A 115 -18.12 -5.36 -6.19
C PRO A 115 -16.76 -4.89 -5.63
N LEU A 116 -16.36 -5.40 -4.47
CA LEU A 116 -15.09 -5.05 -3.81
C LEU A 116 -13.91 -5.38 -4.73
N LYS A 117 -12.92 -4.48 -4.83
CA LYS A 117 -11.72 -4.71 -5.65
C LYS A 117 -10.57 -5.25 -4.80
N CYS A 118 -9.97 -6.33 -5.25
CA CYS A 118 -8.75 -6.91 -4.70
C CYS A 118 -7.61 -6.72 -5.71
N THR A 119 -7.14 -5.48 -5.84
CA THR A 119 -5.97 -5.15 -6.67
C THR A 119 -4.88 -4.51 -5.82
N CYS A 120 -3.68 -4.34 -6.37
CA CYS A 120 -2.60 -3.65 -5.66
C CYS A 120 -2.97 -2.24 -5.20
N GLY A 121 -3.91 -1.55 -5.87
CA GLY A 121 -4.41 -0.24 -5.45
C GLY A 121 -5.23 -0.26 -4.15
N GLN A 122 -5.82 -1.41 -3.79
CA GLN A 122 -6.64 -1.61 -2.58
C GLN A 122 -5.89 -2.42 -1.50
N LEU A 123 -4.58 -2.63 -1.64
CA LEU A 123 -3.78 -3.43 -0.72
C LEU A 123 -3.90 -2.95 0.75
N ALA A 124 -3.99 -1.64 0.96
CA ALA A 124 -4.20 -1.06 2.29
C ALA A 124 -5.53 -1.51 2.93
N THR A 125 -6.60 -1.58 2.14
CA THR A 125 -7.91 -2.07 2.59
C THR A 125 -7.87 -3.56 2.91
N LEU A 126 -7.17 -4.36 2.09
CA LEU A 126 -6.99 -5.80 2.34
C LEU A 126 -6.21 -6.05 3.63
N ASN A 127 -5.11 -5.32 3.84
CA ASN A 127 -4.33 -5.40 5.09
C ASN A 127 -5.15 -4.99 6.31
N TRP A 128 -6.06 -4.02 6.15
CA TRP A 128 -6.96 -3.60 7.21
C TRP A 128 -7.96 -4.70 7.60
N PHE A 129 -8.54 -5.44 6.63
CA PHE A 129 -9.44 -6.57 6.92
C PHE A 129 -8.82 -7.64 7.83
N VAL A 130 -7.50 -7.86 7.75
CA VAL A 130 -6.78 -8.85 8.57
C VAL A 130 -6.52 -8.35 9.99
N ARG A 131 -6.32 -7.04 10.15
CA ARG A 131 -5.85 -6.43 11.40
C ARG A 131 -6.99 -6.02 12.32
N ILE A 132 -8.16 -5.72 11.76
CA ILE A 132 -9.26 -5.14 12.53
C ILE A 132 -10.00 -6.18 13.37
N ASN A 133 -10.41 -5.78 14.58
CA ASN A 133 -11.34 -6.51 15.42
C ASN A 133 -12.81 -6.26 15.00
N VAL A 134 -13.13 -6.41 13.72
CA VAL A 134 -14.52 -6.29 13.21
C VAL A 134 -14.94 -7.64 12.67
N SER A 135 -16.13 -8.07 13.09
CA SER A 135 -16.68 -9.36 12.66
C SER A 135 -17.40 -9.19 11.33
N PHE A 136 -16.76 -9.59 10.23
CA PHE A 136 -17.44 -9.59 8.94
C PHE A 136 -18.31 -10.83 8.79
N LYS A 137 -19.61 -10.60 8.62
CA LYS A 137 -20.57 -11.68 8.40
C LYS A 137 -20.30 -12.34 7.05
N GLY A 138 -20.16 -13.66 7.06
CA GLY A 138 -19.92 -14.42 5.83
C GLY A 138 -18.53 -14.19 5.23
N LEU A 139 -17.52 -13.88 6.04
CA LEU A 139 -16.12 -13.73 5.61
C LEU A 139 -15.63 -14.80 4.61
N PRO A 140 -15.93 -16.11 4.79
CA PRO A 140 -15.56 -17.15 3.82
C PRO A 140 -16.23 -17.02 2.44
N SER A 141 -17.39 -16.37 2.38
CA SER A 141 -18.19 -16.17 1.17
C SER A 141 -18.01 -14.80 0.53
N LEU A 142 -17.23 -13.90 1.15
CA LEU A 142 -16.91 -12.61 0.55
C LEU A 142 -16.03 -12.84 -0.67
N THR A 143 -16.42 -12.27 -1.79
CA THR A 143 -15.67 -12.30 -3.03
C THR A 143 -15.26 -10.88 -3.40
N CYS A 144 -14.18 -10.77 -4.16
CA CYS A 144 -13.70 -9.51 -4.68
C CYS A 144 -13.17 -9.67 -6.11
N GLN A 145 -13.14 -8.58 -6.84
CA GLN A 145 -12.73 -8.51 -8.23
C GLN A 145 -11.22 -8.28 -8.32
N SER A 146 -10.52 -9.23 -8.96
CA SER A 146 -9.11 -9.11 -9.31
C SER A 146 -8.90 -8.13 -10.47
N GLN A 147 -7.64 -7.76 -10.74
CA GLN A 147 -7.25 -6.86 -11.83
C GLN A 147 -7.73 -7.34 -13.21
N ASN A 148 -7.87 -8.66 -13.40
CA ASN A 148 -8.36 -9.28 -14.64
C ASN A 148 -9.89 -9.39 -14.70
N GLY A 149 -10.62 -8.84 -13.73
CA GLY A 149 -12.08 -8.87 -13.67
C GLY A 149 -12.67 -10.16 -13.08
N SER A 150 -11.85 -11.19 -12.84
CA SER A 150 -12.26 -12.44 -12.18
C SER A 150 -12.62 -12.20 -10.72
N THR A 151 -13.63 -12.91 -10.23
CA THR A 151 -14.02 -12.89 -8.80
C THR A 151 -13.23 -13.94 -8.03
N VAL A 152 -12.52 -13.52 -7.00
CA VAL A 152 -11.71 -14.37 -6.11
C VAL A 152 -12.30 -14.29 -4.70
N GLY A 153 -12.18 -15.37 -3.93
CA GLY A 153 -12.56 -15.36 -2.51
C GLY A 153 -11.62 -14.44 -1.70
N LEU A 154 -12.19 -13.61 -0.84
CA LEU A 154 -11.42 -12.74 0.05
C LEU A 154 -10.62 -13.58 1.05
N LEU A 155 -11.24 -14.60 1.68
CA LEU A 155 -10.55 -15.47 2.64
C LEU A 155 -9.39 -16.24 2.01
N THR A 156 -9.54 -16.71 0.77
CA THR A 156 -8.44 -17.36 0.03
C THR A 156 -7.27 -16.41 -0.20
N LEU A 157 -7.53 -15.12 -0.45
CA LEU A 157 -6.48 -14.10 -0.55
C LEU A 157 -5.88 -13.72 0.81
N LEU A 158 -6.70 -13.64 1.87
CA LEU A 158 -6.27 -13.30 3.23
C LEU A 158 -5.52 -14.44 3.94
N HIS A 159 -5.80 -15.69 3.59
CA HIS A 159 -5.09 -16.86 4.12
C HIS A 159 -3.74 -17.08 3.41
N GLU A 160 -3.60 -16.58 2.18
CA GLU A 160 -2.34 -16.56 1.42
C GLU A 160 -1.59 -15.22 1.53
N MET A 161 -1.62 -14.57 2.71
CA MET A 161 -0.92 -13.29 2.98
C MET A 161 0.62 -13.37 2.87
N GLN A 162 1.19 -14.51 2.46
CA GLN A 162 2.58 -14.61 2.03
C GLN A 162 2.74 -14.43 0.50
N GLN A 163 1.68 -14.39 -0.31
CA GLN A 163 1.72 -14.27 -1.78
C GLN A 163 1.35 -12.87 -2.29
N VAL A 164 0.40 -12.15 -1.66
CA VAL A 164 -0.13 -10.87 -2.19
C VAL A 164 0.86 -9.70 -2.05
N GLU A 165 1.64 -9.64 -0.97
CA GLU A 165 2.75 -8.68 -0.85
C GLU A 165 3.84 -8.94 -1.90
N ILE A 166 4.06 -10.22 -2.28
CA ILE A 166 5.08 -10.62 -3.27
C ILE A 166 4.68 -10.18 -4.69
N GLU A 167 3.41 -10.28 -5.08
CA GLU A 167 2.97 -9.85 -6.42
C GLU A 167 2.95 -8.32 -6.60
N CYS A 168 2.62 -7.54 -5.56
CA CYS A 168 2.62 -6.08 -5.65
C CYS A 168 4.02 -5.43 -5.47
N TRP A 169 5.03 -6.19 -5.04
CA TRP A 169 6.43 -5.74 -4.95
C TRP A 169 7.23 -5.86 -6.26
N SER A 170 6.66 -6.48 -7.30
CA SER A 170 7.37 -6.85 -8.52
C SER A 170 8.03 -5.66 -9.26
N ILE A 171 7.37 -4.50 -9.37
CA ILE A 171 7.93 -3.37 -10.15
C ILE A 171 9.09 -2.67 -9.42
N VAL A 172 8.96 -2.41 -8.12
CA VAL A 172 9.97 -1.64 -7.36
C VAL A 172 11.26 -2.46 -7.21
N ILE A 173 11.13 -3.75 -6.94
CA ILE A 173 12.28 -4.65 -6.85
C ILE A 173 12.94 -4.81 -8.21
N MET A 174 12.18 -5.00 -9.29
CA MET A 174 12.77 -5.11 -10.62
C MET A 174 13.53 -3.84 -11.03
N ILE A 175 12.98 -2.65 -10.79
CA ILE A 175 13.67 -1.38 -11.06
C ILE A 175 14.93 -1.28 -10.20
N SER A 176 14.85 -1.59 -8.90
CA SER A 176 16.01 -1.55 -7.99
C SER A 176 17.13 -2.49 -8.46
N CYS A 177 16.80 -3.74 -8.81
CA CYS A 177 17.75 -4.72 -9.33
C CYS A 177 18.43 -4.24 -10.62
N ILE A 178 17.66 -3.71 -11.58
CA ILE A 178 18.21 -3.16 -12.83
C ILE A 178 19.16 -2.00 -12.54
N MET A 179 18.78 -1.07 -11.65
CA MET A 179 19.63 0.06 -11.28
C MET A 179 20.93 -0.39 -10.62
N THR A 180 20.87 -1.37 -9.70
CA THR A 180 22.09 -1.92 -9.07
C THR A 180 23.01 -2.60 -10.08
N PHE A 181 22.46 -3.34 -11.06
CA PHE A 181 23.24 -3.98 -12.11
C PHE A 181 23.94 -2.96 -13.03
N LEU A 182 23.22 -1.92 -13.46
CA LEU A 182 23.78 -0.84 -14.29
C LEU A 182 24.93 -0.11 -13.58
N VAL A 183 24.77 0.19 -12.29
CA VAL A 183 25.83 0.81 -11.47
C VAL A 183 27.05 -0.10 -11.38
N LEU A 184 26.86 -1.39 -11.14
CA LEU A 184 27.96 -2.35 -11.08
C LEU A 184 28.71 -2.47 -12.41
N CYS A 185 27.98 -2.54 -13.53
CA CYS A 185 28.58 -2.51 -14.87
C CYS A 185 29.39 -1.23 -15.09
N PHE A 186 28.87 -0.07 -14.71
CA PHE A 186 29.57 1.21 -14.84
C PHE A 186 30.84 1.28 -13.99
N VAL A 187 30.81 0.76 -12.76
CA VAL A 187 32.00 0.69 -11.91
C VAL A 187 33.05 -0.25 -12.53
N LEU A 188 32.63 -1.41 -13.04
CA LEU A 188 33.55 -2.35 -13.69
C LEU A 188 34.17 -1.77 -14.97
N THR A 189 33.42 -1.01 -15.77
CA THR A 189 33.98 -0.35 -16.95
C THR A 189 34.97 0.74 -16.56
N ILE A 190 34.69 1.54 -15.51
CA ILE A 190 35.67 2.51 -14.99
C ILE A 190 36.93 1.80 -14.50
N ILE A 191 36.81 0.73 -13.73
CA ILE A 191 37.96 -0.06 -13.24
C ILE A 191 38.76 -0.61 -14.42
N ALA A 192 38.08 -1.18 -15.43
CA ALA A 192 38.73 -1.68 -16.63
C ALA A 192 39.45 -0.57 -17.41
N LEU A 193 38.84 0.61 -17.54
CA LEU A 193 39.46 1.78 -18.17
C LEU A 193 40.68 2.27 -17.39
N MET A 194 40.59 2.36 -16.05
CA MET A 194 41.71 2.71 -15.18
C MET A 194 42.85 1.70 -15.31
N TYR A 195 42.53 0.40 -15.40
CA TYR A 195 43.51 -0.65 -15.60
C TYR A 195 44.18 -0.58 -16.98
N TYR A 196 43.38 -0.44 -18.05
CA TYR A 196 43.87 -0.33 -19.42
C TYR A 196 44.74 0.93 -19.62
N LYS A 197 44.35 2.04 -18.99
CA LYS A 197 45.05 3.33 -19.07
C LYS A 197 46.07 3.56 -17.94
N ARG A 198 46.37 2.53 -17.14
CA ARG A 198 47.22 2.65 -15.94
C ARG A 198 48.56 3.31 -16.21
N TRP A 199 49.24 2.97 -17.30
CA TRP A 199 50.54 3.55 -17.64
C TRP A 199 50.45 5.02 -18.04
N GLN A 200 49.37 5.43 -18.74
CA GLN A 200 49.13 6.83 -19.08
C GLN A 200 48.80 7.65 -17.84
N ILE A 201 47.99 7.10 -16.92
CA ILE A 201 47.66 7.74 -15.64
C ILE A 201 48.93 7.90 -14.78
N MET A 202 49.74 6.85 -14.66
CA MET A 202 51.02 6.90 -13.94
C MET A 202 51.96 7.93 -14.55
N TYR A 203 52.10 7.94 -15.88
CA TYR A 203 52.91 8.94 -16.57
C TYR A 203 52.44 10.38 -16.27
N MET A 204 51.13 10.66 -16.37
CA MET A 204 50.59 11.99 -16.04
C MET A 204 50.81 12.35 -14.56
N TYR A 205 50.66 11.39 -13.64
CA TYR A 205 50.94 11.59 -12.22
C TYR A 205 52.41 11.96 -11.97
N TYR A 206 53.35 11.19 -12.52
CA TYR A 206 54.78 11.46 -12.37
C TYR A 206 55.21 12.76 -13.07
N SER A 207 54.67 13.02 -14.27
CA SER A 207 54.92 14.26 -15.02
C SER A 207 54.39 15.49 -14.26
N GLY A 208 53.17 15.43 -13.70
CA GLY A 208 52.61 16.48 -12.86
C GLY A 208 53.40 16.70 -11.57
N LYS A 209 53.79 15.62 -10.89
CA LYS A 209 54.64 15.70 -9.68
C LYS A 209 55.96 16.41 -9.95
N LYS A 210 56.56 16.18 -11.12
CA LYS A 210 57.78 16.87 -11.57
C LYS A 210 57.56 18.38 -11.76
N HIS A 211 56.37 18.80 -12.20
CA HIS A 211 56.04 20.23 -12.34
C HIS A 211 55.77 20.92 -11.00
N ILE A 212 55.16 20.22 -10.03
CA ILE A 212 54.83 20.78 -8.71
C ILE A 212 56.05 20.82 -7.79
N ASN A 213 56.92 19.81 -7.84
CA ASN A 213 58.12 19.76 -7.01
C ASN A 213 59.36 19.41 -7.85
N PRO A 214 59.90 20.36 -8.63
CA PRO A 214 60.98 20.12 -9.59
C PRO A 214 62.32 19.68 -8.96
N TYR A 215 62.48 19.81 -7.64
CA TYR A 215 63.72 19.49 -6.92
C TYR A 215 63.55 18.51 -5.75
N GLY A 216 62.38 17.86 -5.63
CA GLY A 216 62.13 16.87 -4.57
C GLY A 216 62.67 15.48 -4.89
N TYR A 217 63.99 15.33 -5.06
CA TYR A 217 64.64 14.02 -5.00
C TYR A 217 64.96 13.71 -3.53
N GLU A 218 64.08 12.95 -2.89
CA GLU A 218 64.46 12.17 -1.72
C GLU A 218 65.28 10.97 -2.22
N GLN A 219 66.45 10.79 -1.62
CA GLN A 219 67.53 9.90 -2.01
C GLN A 219 67.08 8.42 -1.96
N LEU A 220 66.54 7.91 -3.07
CA LEU A 220 66.31 6.49 -3.26
C LEU A 220 67.59 5.87 -3.81
N ASP A 221 68.24 5.07 -2.96
CA ASP A 221 69.45 4.29 -3.19
C ASP A 221 69.42 3.62 -4.57
N GLN A 222 70.22 4.16 -5.50
CA GLN A 222 70.38 3.61 -6.85
C GLN A 222 71.52 2.59 -6.86
N THR A 223 71.21 1.34 -6.51
CA THR A 223 72.02 0.20 -6.92
C THR A 223 71.79 -0.09 -8.40
N TYR A 224 72.64 0.47 -9.26
CA TYR A 224 72.73 0.08 -10.66
C TYR A 224 73.53 -1.22 -10.77
N ASP A 225 72.89 -2.33 -11.14
CA ASP A 225 73.57 -3.55 -11.59
C ASP A 225 74.11 -3.34 -13.01
N ALA A 226 75.32 -2.78 -13.13
CA ALA A 226 76.09 -2.85 -14.36
C ALA A 226 76.71 -4.25 -14.48
N TYR A 227 76.20 -5.10 -15.37
CA TYR A 227 76.85 -6.35 -15.74
C TYR A 227 77.98 -6.06 -16.74
N LEU A 228 79.22 -6.16 -16.29
CA LEU A 228 80.41 -6.26 -17.14
C LEU A 228 80.50 -7.68 -17.70
N SER A 229 80.42 -7.85 -19.02
CA SER A 229 80.80 -9.10 -19.70
C SER A 229 82.24 -8.97 -20.22
N TYR A 230 83.16 -9.80 -19.72
CA TYR A 230 84.50 -9.95 -20.29
C TYR A 230 84.47 -11.00 -21.39
N SER A 231 85.01 -10.66 -22.57
CA SER A 231 85.30 -11.60 -23.65
C SER A 231 86.77 -12.01 -23.58
N ASP A 232 87.06 -13.26 -23.25
CA ASP A 232 88.43 -13.80 -23.33
C ASP A 232 88.77 -14.11 -24.79
N TYR A 233 89.46 -13.17 -25.44
CA TYR A 233 90.17 -13.41 -26.69
C TYR A 233 91.51 -12.68 -26.69
N CYS A 234 92.61 -13.43 -26.52
CA CYS A 234 93.98 -13.23 -27.05
C CYS A 234 94.86 -14.35 -26.44
N LYS A 235 95.06 -15.50 -27.09
CA LYS A 235 96.11 -15.84 -28.07
C LYS A 235 97.57 -15.52 -27.67
N ASP A 236 98.31 -16.61 -27.51
CA ASP A 236 99.72 -16.91 -27.84
C ASP A 236 100.84 -15.94 -27.42
N GLN A 237 101.82 -16.46 -26.67
CA GLN A 237 103.20 -16.71 -27.14
C GLN A 237 104.17 -17.04 -25.98
N SER A 238 104.67 -18.29 -25.94
CA SER A 238 106.10 -18.64 -26.04
C SER A 238 106.30 -20.14 -25.79
#